data_AF-A0A9D9LIH6-F1
#
_entry.id   AF-A0A9D9LIH6-F1
#
_cell.length_a   1.000
_cell.length_b   1.000
_cell.length_c   1.000
_cell.angle_alpha   90.00
_cell.angle_beta   90.00
_cell.angle_gamma   90.00
#
_symmetry.space_group_name_H-M   'P 1'
#
loop_
_entity.id
_entity.type
_entity.pdbx_description
1 polymer ?
#
loop_
_entity_poly.entity_id
_entity_poly.type
_entity_poly.pdbx_seq_one_letter_code
_entity_poly.pdbx_strand_id
1 'polypeptide(L)'
;MNKWLRIIALAVVMVATTGCFKKVTMDCRYHIRPYYQAESGGVAVQGEGTIAYAFAADTTQWTVASFEDALNGVLTSKTSGEKRSDAMSRAEQADSTVVVQLTATPATIVVVDTKNKLYCWRMTEVVENLPDLYVSITWRPWSAQKRYTEGAWRMNNEAYVAPEPEEPEEPETPTEPTEPEGGNENNGNEGQYTPADPIE
;
A
#
# COMPACT_ATOMS: atom_id res chain seq x y z
N MET A 1 -8.95 30.28 89.65
CA MET A 1 -8.52 29.16 90.51
C MET A 1 -8.61 27.86 89.73
N ASN A 2 -7.48 27.48 89.12
CA ASN A 2 -6.89 26.14 89.04
C ASN A 2 -7.81 24.97 88.63
N LYS A 3 -7.52 24.32 87.48
CA LYS A 3 -6.83 23.01 87.41
C LYS A 3 -6.96 22.35 86.03
N TRP A 4 -5.80 22.05 85.46
CA TRP A 4 -5.47 20.88 84.65
C TRP A 4 -6.12 20.64 83.28
N LEU A 5 -5.27 20.83 82.27
CA LEU A 5 -4.84 19.79 81.32
C LEU A 5 -5.84 18.64 81.12
N ARG A 6 -6.55 18.65 79.99
CA ARG A 6 -6.82 17.45 79.20
C ARG A 6 -6.62 17.75 77.72
N ILE A 7 -5.35 17.72 77.33
CA ILE A 7 -4.91 17.57 75.96
C ILE A 7 -5.38 16.17 75.53
N ILE A 8 -6.34 16.11 74.60
CA ILE A 8 -6.65 14.87 73.86
C ILE A 8 -6.34 15.18 72.40
N ALA A 9 -5.08 14.99 72.03
CA ALA A 9 -4.66 14.95 70.64
C ALA A 9 -5.07 13.58 70.08
N LEU A 10 -6.24 13.51 69.45
CA LEU A 10 -6.66 12.37 68.63
C LEU A 10 -6.01 12.51 67.25
N ALA A 11 -4.73 12.15 67.16
CA ALA A 11 -4.04 12.02 65.89
C ALA A 11 -4.49 10.71 65.20
N VAL A 12 -5.55 10.79 64.42
CA VAL A 12 -5.89 9.74 63.45
C VAL A 12 -4.87 9.84 62.32
N VAL A 13 -3.85 9.00 62.35
CA VAL A 13 -2.95 8.81 61.21
C VAL A 13 -3.71 7.97 60.18
N MET A 14 -4.47 8.65 59.31
CA MET A 14 -4.90 8.03 58.05
C MET A 14 -3.65 7.89 57.17
N VAL A 15 -3.02 6.72 57.25
CA VAL A 15 -2.07 6.28 56.21
C VAL A 15 -2.90 6.08 54.95
N ALA A 16 -3.05 7.14 54.16
CA ALA A 16 -3.45 7.00 52.78
C ALA A 16 -2.32 6.21 52.11
N THR A 17 -2.53 4.91 51.94
CA THR A 17 -1.74 4.11 51.03
C THR A 17 -2.00 4.68 49.64
N THR A 18 -1.21 5.69 49.26
CA THR A 18 -1.06 6.10 47.87
C THR A 18 -0.34 4.95 47.17
N GLY A 19 -1.09 3.87 46.93
CA GLY A 19 -0.73 2.94 45.89
C GLY A 19 -0.67 3.77 44.63
N CYS A 20 0.54 4.05 44.16
CA CYS A 20 0.77 4.33 42.76
C CYS A 20 0.34 3.06 41.99
N PHE A 21 -0.97 2.87 41.86
CA PHE A 21 -1.53 2.01 40.83
C PHE A 21 -1.00 2.58 39.54
N LYS A 22 0.03 1.94 38.99
CA LYS A 22 0.55 2.28 37.67
C LYS A 22 -0.65 2.20 36.74
N LYS A 23 -1.09 3.34 36.22
CA LYS A 23 -2.19 3.42 35.26
C LYS A 23 -1.71 2.69 34.01
N VAL A 24 -2.22 1.49 33.81
CA VAL A 24 -2.04 0.76 32.56
C VAL A 24 -2.89 1.46 31.51
N THR A 25 -2.26 1.92 30.43
CA THR A 25 -2.98 2.56 29.33
C THR A 25 -2.60 1.96 27.99
N MET A 26 -3.57 1.94 27.06
CA MET A 26 -3.38 1.63 25.64
C MET A 26 -3.08 2.88 24.81
N ASP A 27 -2.92 4.05 25.45
CA ASP A 27 -2.64 5.32 24.78
C ASP A 27 -1.27 5.27 24.08
N CYS A 28 -1.28 4.94 22.79
CA CYS A 28 -0.10 4.90 21.92
C CYS A 28 -0.29 5.84 20.73
N ARG A 29 0.67 6.75 20.53
CA ARG A 29 0.75 7.58 19.32
C ARG A 29 1.45 6.78 18.22
N TYR A 30 0.74 6.58 17.12
CA TYR A 30 1.22 5.79 16.00
C TYR A 30 1.66 6.72 14.88
N HIS A 31 2.98 6.90 14.76
CA HIS A 31 3.64 7.79 13.81
C HIS A 31 3.89 7.06 12.49
N ILE A 32 3.34 7.59 11.40
CA ILE A 32 3.48 7.02 10.06
C ILE A 32 4.23 8.02 9.19
N ARG A 33 5.40 7.62 8.70
CA ARG A 33 6.16 8.38 7.69
C ARG A 33 5.87 7.85 6.29
N PRO A 34 5.12 8.58 5.46
CA PRO A 34 4.91 8.23 4.07
C PRO A 34 6.15 8.56 3.23
N TYR A 35 6.45 7.69 2.29
CA TYR A 35 7.44 7.85 1.24
C TYR A 35 6.81 7.57 -0.12
N TYR A 36 7.33 8.17 -1.18
CA TYR A 36 6.95 7.90 -2.56
C TYR A 36 8.16 7.40 -3.35
N GLN A 37 7.98 6.31 -4.06
CA GLN A 37 8.94 5.83 -5.05
C GLN A 37 8.31 6.03 -6.43
N ALA A 38 8.85 6.96 -7.21
CA ALA A 38 8.28 7.35 -8.51
C ALA A 38 8.42 6.26 -9.59
N GLU A 39 9.48 5.46 -9.52
CA GLU A 39 9.81 4.43 -10.52
C GLU A 39 10.41 3.18 -9.87
N SER A 40 10.36 2.06 -10.58
CA SER A 40 10.92 0.80 -10.11
C SER A 40 12.43 0.93 -9.86
N GLY A 41 12.86 0.60 -8.64
CA GLY A 41 14.27 0.70 -8.23
C GLY A 41 14.74 2.13 -7.90
N GLY A 42 13.90 3.15 -8.09
CA GLY A 42 14.22 4.55 -7.77
C GLY A 42 14.32 4.82 -6.27
N VAL A 43 14.89 5.97 -5.91
CA VAL A 43 14.98 6.41 -4.50
C VAL A 43 13.60 6.83 -3.99
N ALA A 44 13.23 6.35 -2.81
CA ALA A 44 12.01 6.77 -2.14
C ALA A 44 12.22 8.13 -1.46
N VAL A 45 11.39 9.11 -1.78
CA VAL A 45 11.41 10.46 -1.19
C VAL A 45 10.28 10.61 -0.20
N GLN A 46 10.44 11.49 0.80
CA GLN A 46 9.39 11.70 1.79
C GLN A 46 8.13 12.29 1.13
N GLY A 47 6.98 11.77 1.55
CA GLY A 47 5.70 12.09 0.95
C GLY A 47 4.84 13.07 1.74
N GLU A 48 3.97 13.76 1.02
CA GLU A 48 2.88 14.58 1.57
C GLU A 48 1.51 14.03 1.11
N GLY A 49 0.42 14.67 1.56
CA GLY A 49 -0.94 14.34 1.12
C GLY A 49 -1.47 13.00 1.63
N THR A 50 -0.88 12.50 2.72
CA THR A 50 -1.35 11.28 3.39
C THR A 50 -2.35 11.63 4.50
N ILE A 51 -3.41 10.84 4.61
CA ILE A 51 -4.32 10.82 5.77
C ILE A 51 -4.35 9.40 6.35
N ALA A 52 -4.71 9.27 7.62
CA ALA A 52 -4.86 7.96 8.25
C ALA A 52 -6.00 7.91 9.27
N TYR A 53 -6.47 6.71 9.55
CA TYR A 53 -7.51 6.40 10.52
C TYR A 53 -7.09 5.17 11.33
N ALA A 54 -7.48 5.14 12.60
CA ALA A 54 -7.29 3.98 13.48
C ALA A 54 -8.64 3.45 13.97
N PHE A 55 -8.83 2.13 13.92
CA PHE A 55 -10.05 1.45 14.36
C PHE A 55 -9.72 0.35 15.38
N ALA A 56 -10.59 0.20 16.39
CA ALA A 56 -10.62 -1.00 17.22
C ALA A 56 -11.25 -2.13 16.40
N ALA A 57 -10.44 -2.79 15.57
CA ALA A 57 -10.92 -3.78 14.60
C ALA A 57 -9.84 -4.81 14.26
N ASP A 58 -10.30 -6.04 14.02
CA ASP A 58 -9.49 -7.14 13.52
C ASP A 58 -9.62 -7.25 11.99
N THR A 59 -8.48 -7.28 11.29
CA THR A 59 -8.43 -7.41 9.82
C THR A 59 -8.90 -8.78 9.29
N THR A 60 -9.13 -9.77 10.15
CA THR A 60 -9.79 -11.04 9.79
C THR A 60 -11.29 -10.86 9.57
N GLN A 61 -11.91 -9.90 10.26
CA GLN A 61 -13.34 -9.60 10.20
C GLN A 61 -13.65 -8.37 9.36
N TRP A 62 -12.75 -7.38 9.37
CA TRP A 62 -12.95 -6.09 8.71
C TRP A 62 -11.94 -5.85 7.59
N THR A 63 -12.36 -5.09 6.60
CA THR A 63 -11.51 -4.66 5.47
C THR A 63 -11.88 -3.24 5.05
N VAL A 64 -11.04 -2.65 4.20
CA VAL A 64 -11.39 -1.46 3.44
C VAL A 64 -11.79 -1.90 2.04
N ALA A 65 -13.04 -1.65 1.65
CA ALA A 65 -13.59 -2.23 0.42
C ALA A 65 -13.23 -1.43 -0.84
N SER A 66 -13.02 -0.12 -0.71
CA SER A 66 -12.66 0.77 -1.83
C SER A 66 -11.78 1.94 -1.40
N PHE A 67 -11.23 2.67 -2.37
CA PHE A 67 -10.54 3.93 -2.11
C PHE A 67 -11.46 4.96 -1.44
N GLU A 68 -12.72 5.05 -1.86
CA GLU A 68 -13.70 5.97 -1.28
C GLU A 68 -14.01 5.62 0.19
N ASP A 69 -14.13 4.32 0.50
CA ASP A 69 -14.28 3.87 1.88
C ASP A 69 -13.03 4.23 2.70
N ALA A 70 -11.82 4.07 2.13
CA ALA A 70 -10.58 4.46 2.79
C ALA A 70 -10.53 5.97 3.08
N LEU A 71 -10.86 6.79 2.07
CA LEU A 71 -10.84 8.26 2.13
C LEU A 71 -11.78 8.80 3.21
N ASN A 72 -12.92 8.15 3.41
CA ASN A 72 -13.91 8.52 4.41
C ASN A 72 -13.71 7.84 5.78
N GLY A 73 -12.69 6.98 5.93
CA GLY A 73 -12.46 6.23 7.16
C GLY A 73 -13.59 5.24 7.43
N VAL A 74 -13.92 4.40 6.45
CA VAL A 74 -14.97 3.39 6.52
C VAL A 74 -14.36 1.99 6.44
N LEU A 75 -14.73 1.15 7.40
CA LEU A 75 -14.49 -0.28 7.34
C LEU A 75 -15.75 -1.02 6.90
N THR A 76 -15.54 -2.11 6.17
CA THR A 76 -16.59 -3.01 5.68
C THR A 76 -16.37 -4.39 6.28
N SER A 77 -17.43 -4.98 6.85
CA SER A 77 -17.45 -6.34 7.37
C SER A 77 -17.28 -7.33 6.22
N LYS A 78 -16.35 -8.27 6.37
CA LYS A 78 -16.10 -9.32 5.38
C LYS A 78 -17.21 -10.36 5.30
N THR A 79 -18.01 -10.49 6.36
CA THR A 79 -19.09 -11.49 6.45
C THR A 79 -20.42 -10.90 5.99
N SER A 80 -20.80 -9.73 6.52
CA SER A 80 -22.12 -9.13 6.27
C SER A 80 -22.12 -8.04 5.22
N GLY A 81 -20.96 -7.48 4.86
CA GLY A 81 -20.87 -6.28 4.02
C GLY A 81 -21.29 -4.99 4.71
N GLU A 82 -21.61 -5.04 6.00
CA GLU A 82 -21.95 -3.86 6.82
C GLU A 82 -20.79 -2.87 6.88
N LYS A 83 -21.10 -1.58 6.86
CA LYS A 83 -20.12 -0.49 6.91
C LYS A 83 -20.13 0.23 8.25
N ARG A 84 -18.96 0.62 8.75
CA ARG A 84 -18.79 1.43 9.98
C ARG A 84 -17.71 2.50 9.80
N SER A 85 -17.88 3.64 10.47
CA SER A 85 -17.00 4.82 10.39
C SER A 85 -16.59 5.39 11.75
N ASP A 86 -16.69 4.58 12.79
CA ASP A 86 -16.33 4.89 14.17
C ASP A 86 -14.83 4.67 14.43
N ALA A 87 -14.01 5.41 13.70
CA ALA A 87 -12.57 5.46 13.95
C ALA A 87 -12.29 5.98 15.36
N MET A 88 -11.37 5.33 16.08
CA MET A 88 -10.87 5.81 17.38
C MET A 88 -10.14 7.13 17.22
N SER A 89 -9.46 7.32 16.08
CA SER A 89 -8.71 8.52 15.76
C SER A 89 -8.60 8.70 14.26
N ARG A 90 -8.69 9.95 13.83
CA ARG A 90 -8.27 10.43 12.52
C ARG A 90 -6.93 11.14 12.68
N ALA A 91 -6.05 10.96 11.71
CA ALA A 91 -4.70 11.46 11.80
C ALA A 91 -4.63 12.99 11.87
N GLU A 92 -3.71 13.46 12.70
CA GLU A 92 -3.18 14.82 12.65
C GLU A 92 -1.91 14.81 11.80
N GLN A 93 -1.72 15.85 10.99
CA GLN A 93 -0.52 16.00 10.20
C GLN A 93 0.51 16.81 11.00
N ALA A 94 1.66 16.20 11.27
CA ALA A 94 2.77 16.82 11.99
C ALA A 94 4.01 16.76 11.09
N ASP A 95 4.34 17.90 10.49
CA ASP A 95 5.33 18.02 9.43
C ASP A 95 5.02 17.04 8.28
N SER A 96 5.88 16.04 8.12
CA SER A 96 5.85 15.01 7.08
C SER A 96 5.55 13.62 7.66
N THR A 97 4.95 13.59 8.85
CA THR A 97 4.48 12.40 9.56
C THR A 97 2.99 12.56 9.83
N VAL A 98 2.21 11.48 9.68
CA VAL A 98 0.82 11.45 10.11
C VAL A 98 0.72 10.64 11.39
N VAL A 99 0.00 11.14 12.38
CA VAL A 99 -0.07 10.53 13.71
C VAL A 99 -1.52 10.21 14.04
N VAL A 100 -1.81 8.94 14.35
CA VAL A 100 -3.11 8.51 14.89
C VAL A 100 -2.95 8.06 16.34
N GLN A 101 -4.00 8.28 17.14
CA GLN A 101 -4.05 7.83 18.52
C GLN A 101 -4.68 6.44 18.59
N LEU A 102 -3.97 5.50 19.22
CA LEU A 102 -4.49 4.17 19.50
C LEU A 102 -4.92 4.12 20.97
N THR A 103 -6.07 3.50 21.22
CA THR A 103 -6.66 3.33 22.56
C THR A 103 -7.22 1.92 22.78
N ALA A 104 -7.05 1.02 21.81
CA ALA A 104 -7.49 -0.37 21.86
C ALA A 104 -6.50 -1.30 21.13
N THR A 105 -6.58 -2.60 21.42
CA THR A 105 -5.82 -3.65 20.74
C THR A 105 -6.73 -4.84 20.41
N PRO A 106 -6.61 -5.46 19.21
CA PRO A 106 -5.81 -5.00 18.08
C PRO A 106 -6.38 -3.72 17.46
N ALA A 107 -5.51 -2.94 16.82
CA ALA A 107 -5.90 -1.78 16.04
C ALA A 107 -5.70 -2.02 14.54
N THR A 108 -6.69 -1.66 13.73
CA THR A 108 -6.55 -1.57 12.27
C THR A 108 -6.21 -0.14 11.90
N ILE A 109 -5.08 0.04 11.21
CA ILE A 109 -4.62 1.32 10.71
C ILE A 109 -4.92 1.37 9.21
N VAL A 110 -5.69 2.36 8.78
CA VAL A 110 -5.98 2.65 7.38
C VAL A 110 -5.21 3.91 7.00
N VAL A 111 -4.50 3.88 5.88
CA VAL A 111 -3.71 5.01 5.38
C VAL A 111 -4.03 5.23 3.92
N VAL A 112 -4.19 6.49 3.54
CA VAL A 112 -4.63 6.90 2.21
C VAL A 112 -3.67 7.95 1.68
N ASP A 113 -3.15 7.72 0.49
CA ASP A 113 -2.52 8.73 -0.34
C ASP A 113 -3.58 9.35 -1.24
N THR A 114 -3.91 10.60 -0.93
CA THR A 114 -4.93 11.37 -1.64
C THR A 114 -4.49 11.80 -3.04
N LYS A 115 -3.17 11.87 -3.29
CA LYS A 115 -2.61 12.37 -4.55
C LYS A 115 -2.63 11.31 -5.63
N ASN A 116 -2.11 10.11 -5.35
CA ASN A 116 -2.08 9.02 -6.34
C ASN A 116 -3.26 8.05 -6.19
N LYS A 117 -4.24 8.37 -5.33
CA LYS A 117 -5.44 7.57 -5.07
C LYS A 117 -5.11 6.13 -4.64
N LEU A 118 -4.08 5.99 -3.82
CA LEU A 118 -3.67 4.72 -3.23
C LEU A 118 -4.17 4.64 -1.79
N TYR A 119 -4.42 3.42 -1.33
CA TYR A 119 -4.69 3.21 0.08
C TYR A 119 -4.12 1.88 0.54
N CYS A 120 -3.90 1.77 1.84
CA CYS A 120 -3.46 0.53 2.45
C CYS A 120 -4.01 0.40 3.87
N TRP A 121 -3.95 -0.82 4.39
CA TRP A 121 -4.27 -1.05 5.79
C TRP A 121 -3.43 -2.18 6.39
N ARG A 122 -3.24 -2.13 7.70
CA ARG A 122 -2.62 -3.19 8.49
C ARG A 122 -3.29 -3.34 9.84
N MET A 123 -3.09 -4.50 10.46
CA MET A 123 -3.38 -4.70 11.87
C MET A 123 -2.10 -4.45 12.68
N THR A 124 -2.24 -3.96 13.91
CA THR A 124 -1.14 -3.86 14.85
C THR A 124 -1.64 -4.16 16.25
N GLU A 125 -0.82 -4.86 17.03
CA GLU A 125 -1.03 -4.97 18.47
C GLU A 125 -0.46 -3.73 19.14
N VAL A 126 -1.15 -3.27 20.18
CA VAL A 126 -0.71 -2.18 21.04
C VAL A 126 -0.26 -2.77 22.36
N VAL A 127 1.02 -2.55 22.69
CA VAL A 127 1.58 -2.98 23.96
C VAL A 127 1.24 -1.96 25.04
N GLU A 128 0.85 -2.43 26.22
CA GLU A 128 0.50 -1.56 27.32
C GLU A 128 1.66 -0.62 27.70
N ASN A 129 1.35 0.65 27.96
CA ASN A 129 2.30 1.69 28.33
C ASN A 129 3.39 1.98 27.26
N LEU A 130 3.16 1.60 26.00
CA LEU A 130 3.97 2.05 24.87
C LEU A 130 3.46 3.41 24.39
N PRO A 131 4.16 4.53 24.65
CA PRO A 131 3.64 5.86 24.32
C PRO A 131 3.68 6.18 22.83
N ASP A 132 4.67 5.64 22.11
CA ASP A 132 4.93 5.96 20.72
C ASP A 132 5.33 4.70 19.93
N LEU A 133 4.80 4.57 18.72
CA LEU A 133 5.17 3.55 17.76
C LEU A 133 5.42 4.20 16.40
N TYR A 134 6.56 3.89 15.77
CA TYR A 134 6.98 4.51 14.52
C TYR A 134 7.02 3.51 13.38
N VAL A 135 6.43 3.87 12.25
CA VAL A 135 6.43 3.05 11.03
C VAL A 135 6.58 3.91 9.79
N SER A 136 6.99 3.27 8.70
CA SER A 136 7.03 3.86 7.38
C SER A 136 6.11 3.12 6.41
N ILE A 137 5.70 3.83 5.36
CA ILE A 137 4.99 3.30 4.20
C ILE A 137 5.67 3.85 2.96
N THR A 138 5.89 3.01 1.95
CA THR A 138 6.32 3.46 0.63
C THR A 138 5.19 3.27 -0.36
N TRP A 139 4.74 4.35 -0.95
CA TRP A 139 3.77 4.34 -2.04
C TRP A 139 4.48 4.14 -3.37
N ARG A 140 4.02 3.16 -4.14
CA ARG A 140 4.55 2.80 -5.47
C ARG A 140 3.44 2.90 -6.51
N PRO A 141 3.10 4.11 -6.99
CA PRO A 141 2.02 4.31 -7.96
C PRO A 141 2.27 3.59 -9.30
N TRP A 142 3.55 3.36 -9.65
CA TRP A 142 3.96 2.60 -10.83
C TRP A 142 3.76 1.08 -10.70
N SER A 143 3.43 0.57 -9.51
CA SER A 143 3.28 -0.88 -9.31
C SER A 143 2.17 -1.43 -10.19
N ALA A 144 2.51 -2.42 -11.01
CA ALA A 144 1.61 -3.11 -11.94
C ALA A 144 0.59 -4.05 -11.26
N GLN A 145 0.34 -3.85 -9.97
CA GLN A 145 -0.47 -4.73 -9.14
C GLN A 145 -1.59 -3.94 -8.47
N LYS A 146 -2.84 -4.34 -8.75
CA LYS A 146 -4.01 -3.78 -8.09
C LYS A 146 -3.97 -3.96 -6.57
N ARG A 147 -3.41 -5.08 -6.10
CA ARG A 147 -3.21 -5.39 -4.68
C ARG A 147 -1.85 -6.05 -4.47
N TYR A 148 -1.13 -5.63 -3.45
CA TYR A 148 0.15 -6.22 -3.06
C TYR A 148 0.43 -6.02 -1.57
N THR A 149 1.47 -6.66 -1.05
CA THR A 149 1.90 -6.49 0.34
C THR A 149 3.27 -5.83 0.41
N GLU A 150 3.40 -4.82 1.25
CA GLU A 150 4.68 -4.21 1.59
C GLU A 150 4.90 -4.30 3.11
N GLY A 151 5.75 -5.24 3.52
CA GLY A 151 5.85 -5.62 4.93
C GLY A 151 4.50 -6.09 5.46
N ALA A 152 3.99 -5.42 6.51
CA ALA A 152 2.69 -5.72 7.10
C ALA A 152 1.50 -4.98 6.43
N TRP A 153 1.77 -4.11 5.45
CA TRP A 153 0.75 -3.32 4.78
C TRP A 153 0.11 -4.08 3.63
N ARG A 154 -1.23 -4.06 3.58
CA ARG A 154 -2.01 -4.51 2.42
C ARG A 154 -2.29 -3.29 1.55
N MET A 155 -1.59 -3.19 0.43
CA MET A 155 -1.59 -2.05 -0.48
C MET A 155 -2.61 -2.27 -1.59
N ASN A 156 -3.41 -1.25 -1.91
CA ASN A 156 -4.38 -1.26 -2.99
C ASN A 156 -4.16 -0.06 -3.92
N ASN A 157 -4.10 -0.36 -5.22
CA ASN A 157 -4.10 0.60 -6.33
C ASN A 157 -5.30 0.30 -7.22
N GLU A 158 -6.45 0.90 -6.91
CA GLU A 158 -7.68 0.66 -7.68
C GLU A 158 -7.66 1.29 -9.07
N ALA A 159 -6.88 2.37 -9.23
CA ALA A 159 -6.73 3.08 -10.49
C ALA A 159 -5.82 2.35 -11.50
N TYR A 160 -5.14 1.28 -11.08
CA TYR A 160 -4.28 0.50 -11.98
C TYR A 160 -5.09 -0.14 -13.12
N VAL A 161 -4.65 0.12 -14.34
CA VAL A 161 -5.10 -0.52 -15.58
C VAL A 161 -3.89 -1.25 -16.16
N ALA A 162 -4.02 -2.55 -16.43
CA ALA A 162 -2.95 -3.30 -17.05
C ALA A 162 -2.70 -2.77 -18.47
N PRO A 163 -1.43 -2.60 -18.90
CA PRO A 163 -1.16 -2.33 -20.31
C PRO A 163 -1.72 -3.49 -21.15
N GLU A 164 -2.34 -3.17 -22.29
CA GLU A 164 -2.73 -4.20 -23.25
C GLU A 164 -1.47 -4.96 -23.69
N PRO A 165 -1.53 -6.30 -23.86
CA PRO A 165 -0.40 -7.04 -24.40
C PRO A 165 -0.04 -6.40 -25.74
N GLU A 166 1.22 -6.01 -25.92
CA GLU A 166 1.71 -5.64 -27.24
C GLU A 166 1.51 -6.88 -28.13
N GLU A 167 0.68 -6.75 -29.17
CA GLU A 167 0.54 -7.81 -30.16
C GLU A 167 1.93 -8.08 -30.72
N PRO A 168 2.37 -9.35 -30.77
CA PRO A 168 3.68 -9.67 -31.32
C PRO A 168 3.74 -9.09 -32.74
N GLU A 169 4.74 -8.25 -33.02
CA GLU A 169 5.00 -7.77 -34.37
C GLU A 169 5.08 -9.00 -35.28
N GLU A 170 4.14 -9.12 -36.23
CA GLU A 170 4.19 -10.20 -37.21
C GLU A 170 5.55 -10.12 -37.89
N PRO A 171 6.29 -11.24 -38.01
CA PRO A 171 7.60 -11.20 -38.64
C PRO A 171 7.44 -10.65 -40.06
N GLU A 172 8.10 -9.52 -40.32
CA GLU A 172 8.23 -8.91 -41.65
C GLU A 172 8.55 -10.04 -42.65
N THR A 173 7.58 -10.35 -43.51
CA THR A 173 7.76 -11.38 -44.53
C THR A 173 8.85 -10.87 -45.47
N PRO A 174 9.93 -11.62 -45.75
CA PRO A 174 10.98 -11.13 -46.64
C PRO A 174 10.36 -10.77 -47.99
N THR A 175 10.43 -9.50 -48.36
CA THR A 175 10.01 -9.01 -49.67
C THR A 175 10.69 -9.84 -50.76
N GLU A 176 9.86 -10.45 -51.60
CA GLU A 176 10.23 -11.25 -52.76
C GLU A 176 11.26 -10.49 -53.62
N PRO A 177 12.35 -11.14 -54.11
CA PRO A 177 13.34 -10.47 -54.94
C PRO A 177 12.68 -9.95 -56.22
N THR A 178 12.83 -8.66 -56.48
CA THR A 178 12.35 -8.03 -57.71
C THR A 178 13.11 -8.62 -58.90
N GLU A 179 12.41 -9.33 -59.80
CA GLU A 179 12.97 -9.75 -61.08
C GLU A 179 13.36 -8.52 -61.92
N PRO A 180 14.52 -8.51 -62.60
CA PRO A 180 14.85 -7.43 -63.51
C PRO A 180 14.10 -7.60 -64.85
N GLU A 181 13.29 -6.61 -65.21
CA GLU A 181 12.83 -6.44 -66.59
C GLU A 181 14.01 -6.00 -67.48
N GLY A 182 14.32 -6.81 -68.49
CA GLY A 182 15.24 -6.47 -69.57
C GLY A 182 14.81 -7.15 -70.86
N GLY A 183 14.16 -6.39 -71.75
CA GLY A 183 13.62 -6.87 -73.01
C GLY A 183 14.65 -7.12 -74.12
N ASN A 184 14.31 -8.14 -74.94
CA ASN A 184 14.43 -8.28 -76.40
C ASN A 184 15.68 -7.74 -77.12
N GLU A 185 16.37 -8.56 -77.94
CA GLU A 185 16.51 -8.37 -79.41
C GLU A 185 16.86 -9.69 -80.13
N ASN A 186 16.37 -9.79 -81.36
CA ASN A 186 16.28 -10.93 -82.28
C ASN A 186 17.49 -11.03 -83.23
N ASN A 187 17.98 -12.22 -83.57
CA ASN A 187 18.27 -12.68 -84.95
C ASN A 187 18.96 -14.05 -85.01
N GLY A 188 18.51 -14.89 -85.94
CA GLY A 188 19.00 -16.26 -86.12
C GLY A 188 20.30 -16.39 -86.92
N ASN A 189 20.86 -17.60 -86.92
CA ASN A 189 21.37 -18.25 -88.13
C ASN A 189 21.62 -19.76 -87.93
N GLU A 190 21.06 -20.54 -88.85
CA GLU A 190 21.50 -21.81 -89.46
C GLU A 190 22.35 -22.86 -88.70
N GLY A 191 21.82 -24.09 -88.64
CA GLY A 191 22.48 -25.26 -89.23
C GLY A 191 23.36 -26.15 -88.34
N GLN A 192 22.85 -27.34 -87.97
CA GLN A 192 23.39 -28.66 -88.39
C GLN A 192 22.76 -29.83 -87.60
N TYR A 193 22.08 -30.73 -88.32
CA TYR A 193 21.96 -32.18 -88.06
C TYR A 193 23.39 -32.80 -88.11
N THR A 194 23.84 -33.89 -87.46
CA THR A 194 23.34 -35.08 -86.71
C THR A 194 24.61 -35.88 -86.25
N PRO A 195 24.59 -37.18 -85.86
CA PRO A 195 24.00 -37.89 -84.70
C PRO A 195 25.04 -38.81 -84.00
N ALA A 196 24.57 -39.78 -83.19
CA ALA A 196 25.23 -41.02 -82.69
C ALA A 196 26.02 -40.89 -81.36
N ASP A 197 25.95 -41.79 -80.38
CA ASP A 197 25.40 -43.16 -80.27
C ASP A 197 24.96 -43.47 -78.82
N PRO A 198 24.09 -44.46 -78.59
CA PRO A 198 23.75 -44.99 -77.27
C PRO A 198 24.63 -46.19 -76.91
N ILE A 199 25.04 -46.34 -75.64
CA ILE A 199 25.49 -47.62 -75.11
C ILE A 199 24.98 -47.77 -73.67
N GLU A 200 24.14 -48.81 -73.52
CA GLU A 200 23.64 -49.58 -72.35
C GLU A 200 23.70 -49.00 -70.93
#